data_AF-A0A9P9EKE2-F1
#
_entry.id   AF-A0A9P9EKE2-F1
#
_cell.length_a   1.000
_cell.length_b   1.000
_cell.length_c   1.000
_cell.angle_alpha   90.00
_cell.angle_beta   90.00
_cell.angle_gamma   90.00
#
_symmetry.space_group_name_H-M   'P 1'
#
loop_
_entity.id
_entity.type
_entity.pdbx_description
1 polymer ?
#
loop_
_entity_poly.entity_id
_entity_poly.type
_entity_poly.pdbx_seq_one_letter_code
_entity_poly.pdbx_strand_id
1 'polypeptide(L)'
;KDYRRRFVKEKEEALGRDGEQSEGKLHDCGQYGPVVTTLRVSLDQVRRDNPIAAYYLFLAACVDQKDIPLDFLETSSSYERDEAISTLNSYRLITRRPAESKED
;
A
#
# COMPACT_ATOMS: atom_id res chain seq x y z
N LYS A 1 22.77 -9.36 21.36
CA LYS A 1 21.80 -8.55 20.57
C LYS A 1 21.63 -9.28 19.25
N ASP A 2 20.68 -10.22 19.15
CA ASP A 2 20.68 -11.21 18.05
C ASP A 2 19.30 -11.48 17.43
N TYR A 3 18.36 -10.53 17.53
CA TYR A 3 17.05 -10.68 16.90
C TYR A 3 17.09 -10.61 15.36
N ARG A 4 18.12 -9.98 14.79
CA ARG A 4 18.26 -9.78 13.34
C ARG A 4 18.72 -11.03 12.56
N ARG A 5 19.29 -12.03 13.23
CA ARG A 5 19.85 -13.24 12.58
C ARG A 5 18.86 -14.38 12.38
N ARG A 6 17.67 -14.35 12.99
CA ARG A 6 16.63 -15.38 12.76
C ARG A 6 15.86 -15.16 11.46
N PHE A 7 15.57 -13.91 11.10
CA PHE A 7 14.76 -13.60 9.91
C PHE A 7 15.42 -13.97 8.58
N VAL A 8 16.76 -13.96 8.50
CA VAL A 8 17.47 -14.29 7.25
C VAL A 8 17.51 -15.79 7.01
N LYS A 9 17.56 -16.62 8.06
CA LYS A 9 17.60 -18.08 7.92
C LYS A 9 16.23 -18.67 7.53
N GLU A 10 15.15 -18.02 7.92
CA GLU A 10 13.78 -18.44 7.56
C GLU A 10 13.41 -18.05 6.12
N LYS A 11 14.03 -17.00 5.57
CA LYS A 11 13.77 -16.54 4.19
C LYS A 11 14.37 -17.44 3.11
N GLU A 12 15.40 -18.22 3.43
CA GLU A 12 16.06 -19.11 2.46
C GLU A 12 15.34 -20.46 2.34
N GLU A 13 14.68 -20.93 3.40
CA GLU A 13 13.91 -22.18 3.40
C GLU A 13 12.50 -22.04 2.79
N ALA A 14 11.93 -20.83 2.81
CA ALA A 14 10.61 -20.56 2.22
C ALA A 14 10.61 -20.40 0.68
N LEU A 15 11.77 -20.17 0.05
CA LEU A 15 11.86 -20.00 -1.41
C LEU A 15 11.95 -21.32 -2.19
N GLY A 16 11.99 -22.47 -1.50
CA GLY A 16 12.15 -23.79 -2.13
C GLY A 16 10.85 -24.57 -2.35
N ARG A 17 9.69 -24.04 -1.96
CA ARG A 17 8.41 -24.76 -2.08
C ARG A 17 7.40 -23.96 -2.87
N ASP A 18 7.21 -24.46 -4.08
CA ASP A 18 5.94 -24.48 -4.79
C ASP A 18 5.61 -23.26 -5.65
N GLY A 19 6.29 -23.22 -6.79
CA GLY A 19 5.75 -22.64 -8.01
C GLY A 19 4.68 -23.55 -8.64
N GLU A 20 3.68 -24.00 -7.87
CA GLU A 20 2.39 -24.35 -8.43
C GLU A 20 1.77 -23.05 -8.90
N GLN A 21 2.11 -22.78 -10.15
CA GLN A 21 1.42 -21.93 -11.09
C GLN A 21 -0.07 -22.27 -10.95
N SER A 22 -0.74 -21.63 -10.01
CA SER A 22 -2.19 -21.61 -9.95
C SER A 22 -2.59 -20.94 -11.26
N GLU A 23 -2.87 -21.75 -12.27
CA GLU A 23 -3.72 -21.41 -13.41
C GLU A 23 -5.13 -21.14 -12.85
N GLY A 24 -5.21 -20.13 -11.98
CA GLY A 24 -6.42 -19.42 -11.67
C GLY A 24 -6.74 -18.71 -12.96
N LYS A 25 -7.46 -19.45 -13.81
CA LYS A 25 -8.10 -19.02 -15.04
C LYS A 25 -8.27 -17.51 -14.98
N LEU A 26 -7.36 -16.80 -15.66
CA LEU A 26 -7.46 -15.36 -15.85
C LEU A 26 -8.77 -15.19 -16.60
N HIS A 27 -9.85 -15.02 -15.83
CA HIS A 27 -11.16 -14.71 -16.35
C HIS A 27 -10.94 -13.50 -17.22
N ASP A 28 -11.16 -13.71 -18.51
CA ASP A 28 -11.24 -12.72 -19.58
C ASP A 28 -10.84 -11.30 -19.14
N CYS A 29 -9.66 -10.86 -19.57
CA CYS A 29 -9.10 -9.53 -19.36
C CYS A 29 -9.92 -8.42 -20.08
N GLY A 30 -11.23 -8.61 -20.27
CA GLY A 30 -12.10 -7.72 -21.05
C GLY A 30 -13.00 -6.82 -20.20
N GLN A 31 -13.47 -7.25 -19.02
CA GLN A 31 -14.48 -6.50 -18.28
C GLN A 31 -14.26 -6.55 -16.77
N TYR A 32 -13.26 -5.80 -16.30
CA TYR A 32 -13.32 -5.31 -14.93
C TYR A 32 -14.55 -4.41 -14.81
N GLY A 33 -15.40 -4.66 -13.80
CA GLY A 33 -16.55 -3.79 -13.54
C GLY A 33 -16.13 -2.31 -13.44
N PRO A 34 -17.05 -1.36 -13.65
CA PRO A 34 -16.70 0.07 -13.72
C PRO A 34 -15.91 0.54 -12.49
N VAL A 35 -16.24 0.04 -11.30
CA VAL A 35 -15.51 0.34 -10.06
C VAL A 35 -14.04 -0.09 -10.13
N VAL A 36 -13.76 -1.31 -10.57
CA VAL A 36 -12.39 -1.84 -10.65
C VAL A 36 -11.60 -1.12 -11.74
N THR A 37 -12.24 -0.84 -12.87
CA THR A 37 -11.63 -0.07 -13.97
C THR A 37 -11.27 1.35 -13.50
N THR A 38 -12.20 2.07 -12.86
CA THR A 38 -11.95 3.41 -12.33
C THR A 38 -10.87 3.39 -11.26
N LEU A 39 -10.92 2.45 -10.31
CA LEU A 39 -9.90 2.31 -9.28
C LEU A 39 -8.51 2.12 -9.89
N ARG A 40 -8.40 1.22 -10.86
CA ARG A 40 -7.13 0.96 -11.55
C ARG A 40 -6.61 2.22 -12.25
N VAL A 41 -7.46 2.93 -12.97
CA VAL A 41 -7.08 4.19 -13.64
C VAL A 41 -6.58 5.22 -12.62
N SER A 42 -7.29 5.40 -11.50
CA SER A 42 -6.85 6.30 -10.43
C SER A 42 -5.50 5.90 -9.84
N LEU A 43 -5.28 4.61 -9.61
CA LEU A 43 -3.99 4.10 -9.10
C LEU A 43 -2.85 4.32 -10.11
N ASP A 44 -3.10 4.07 -11.40
CA ASP A 44 -2.12 4.33 -12.47
C ASP A 44 -1.76 5.81 -12.55
N GLN A 45 -2.72 6.70 -12.28
CA GLN A 45 -2.49 8.15 -12.28
C GLN A 45 -1.71 8.60 -11.05
N VAL A 46 -2.06 8.11 -9.85
CA VAL A 46 -1.27 8.34 -8.63
C VAL A 46 0.19 7.90 -8.81
N ARG A 47 0.44 6.74 -9.43
CA ARG A 47 1.81 6.27 -9.69
C ARG A 47 2.61 7.18 -10.61
N ARG A 48 1.96 7.85 -11.56
CA ARG A 48 2.61 8.81 -12.46
C ARG A 48 2.84 10.16 -11.80
N ASP A 49 1.84 10.64 -11.05
CA ASP A 49 1.84 11.98 -10.47
C ASP A 49 2.69 12.06 -9.20
N ASN A 50 2.61 11.04 -8.34
CA ASN A 50 3.31 11.01 -7.06
C ASN A 50 3.78 9.58 -6.71
N PRO A 51 5.02 9.22 -7.04
CA PRO A 51 5.58 7.89 -6.76
C PRO A 51 5.60 7.51 -5.28
N ILE A 52 5.76 8.49 -4.38
CA ILE A 52 5.77 8.29 -2.92
C ILE A 52 4.35 7.92 -2.45
N ALA A 53 3.33 8.59 -2.97
CA ALA A 53 1.92 8.26 -2.68
C ALA A 53 1.58 6.84 -3.13
N ALA A 54 2.04 6.41 -4.31
CA ALA A 54 1.86 5.05 -4.78
C ALA A 54 2.58 4.02 -3.89
N TYR A 55 3.79 4.33 -3.43
CA TYR A 55 4.53 3.49 -2.48
C TYR A 55 3.76 3.34 -1.16
N TYR A 56 3.20 4.42 -0.62
CA TYR A 56 2.39 4.39 0.59
C TYR A 56 1.14 3.52 0.43
N LEU A 57 0.45 3.59 -0.71
CA LEU A 57 -0.70 2.71 -0.98
C LEU A 57 -0.31 1.24 -1.05
N PHE A 58 0.81 0.93 -1.70
CA PHE A 58 1.31 -0.44 -1.77
C PHE A 58 1.62 -0.99 -0.39
N LEU A 59 2.32 -0.19 0.43
CA LEU A 59 2.67 -0.54 1.79
C LEU A 59 1.41 -0.67 2.68
N ALA A 60 0.42 0.20 2.52
CA ALA A 60 -0.87 0.10 3.20
C ALA A 60 -1.68 -1.14 2.79
N ALA A 61 -1.58 -1.59 1.53
CA ALA A 61 -2.24 -2.80 1.05
C ALA A 61 -1.62 -4.09 1.63
N CYS A 62 -0.40 -4.02 2.18
CA CYS A 62 0.29 -5.15 2.80
C CYS A 62 0.03 -5.28 4.31
N VAL A 63 -0.62 -4.31 4.94
CA VAL A 63 -0.90 -4.29 6.39
C VAL A 63 -2.41 -4.23 6.65
N ASP A 64 -2.81 -4.28 7.92
CA ASP A 64 -4.20 -3.97 8.27
C ASP A 64 -4.51 -2.54 7.81
N GLN A 65 -5.57 -2.39 7.01
CA GLN A 65 -5.97 -1.13 6.39
C GLN A 65 -6.32 -0.05 7.43
N LYS A 66 -6.58 -0.44 8.68
CA LYS A 66 -7.00 0.46 9.75
C LYS A 66 -5.81 0.92 10.59
N ASP A 67 -5.88 2.20 10.97
CA ASP A 67 -4.99 2.79 11.98
C ASP A 67 -3.48 2.69 11.67
N ILE A 68 -3.10 2.75 10.39
CA ILE A 68 -1.70 2.77 9.97
C ILE A 68 -1.02 4.02 10.55
N PRO A 69 -0.01 3.86 11.43
CA PRO A 69 0.70 5.00 12.00
C PRO A 69 1.43 5.79 10.92
N LEU A 70 1.42 7.12 11.00
CA LEU A 70 2.16 7.98 10.07
C LEU A 70 3.68 7.71 10.12
N ASP A 71 4.19 7.26 11.26
CA ASP A 71 5.60 6.88 11.42
C ASP A 71 5.99 5.65 10.58
N PHE A 72 5.01 4.86 10.14
CA PHE A 72 5.24 3.75 9.21
C PHE A 72 5.52 4.24 7.77
N LEU A 73 5.16 5.49 7.48
CA LEU A 73 5.34 6.15 6.19
C LEU A 73 6.69 6.88 6.15
N GLU A 74 7.78 6.10 6.17
CA GLU A 74 9.15 6.61 6.11
C GLU A 74 9.39 7.40 4.80
N THR A 75 9.88 8.64 4.90
CA THR A 75 10.28 9.51 3.78
C THR A 75 11.52 10.33 4.11
N SER A 76 12.13 10.91 3.07
CA SER A 76 13.28 11.80 3.24
C SER A 76 12.91 13.11 3.93
N SER A 77 11.68 13.59 3.80
CA SER A 77 11.18 14.82 4.44
C SER A 77 9.72 14.75 4.88
N SER A 78 9.33 15.61 5.81
CA SER A 78 7.92 15.80 6.20
C SER A 78 7.08 16.39 5.07
N TYR A 79 7.68 17.27 4.25
CA TYR A 79 7.01 17.87 3.10
C TYR A 79 6.58 16.81 2.08
N GLU A 80 7.47 15.90 1.70
CA GLU A 80 7.15 14.79 0.78
C GLU A 80 6.02 13.90 1.30
N ARG A 81 6.01 13.65 2.61
CA ARG A 81 4.95 12.88 3.26
C ARG A 81 3.62 13.60 3.16
N ASP A 82 3.58 14.89 3.50
CA ASP A 82 2.36 15.69 3.45
C ASP A 82 1.81 15.82 2.02
N GLU A 83 2.70 16.02 1.05
CA GLU A 83 2.34 16.05 -0.37
C GLU A 83 1.76 14.71 -0.82
N ALA A 84 2.42 13.59 -0.50
CA ALA A 84 1.92 12.25 -0.82
C ALA A 84 0.55 11.97 -0.20
N ILE A 85 0.37 12.31 1.08
CA ILE A 85 -0.92 12.14 1.75
C ILE A 85 -2.00 13.06 1.16
N SER A 86 -1.64 14.28 0.77
CA SER A 86 -2.56 15.20 0.08
C SER A 86 -3.01 14.63 -1.26
N THR A 87 -2.10 14.05 -2.04
CA THR A 87 -2.43 13.33 -3.28
C THR A 87 -3.39 12.17 -3.02
N LEU A 88 -3.11 11.33 -2.02
CA LEU A 88 -4.00 10.20 -1.72
C LEU A 88 -5.39 10.64 -1.26
N ASN A 89 -5.48 11.74 -0.53
CA ASN A 89 -6.75 12.34 -0.12
C ASN A 89 -7.54 12.92 -1.30
N SER A 90 -6.88 13.55 -2.28
CA SER A 90 -7.56 14.14 -3.45
C SER A 90 -8.22 13.07 -4.32
N TYR A 91 -7.62 11.89 -4.42
CA TYR A 91 -8.21 10.71 -5.06
C TYR A 91 -9.17 9.91 -4.15
N ARG A 92 -9.36 10.33 -2.89
CA ARG A 92 -10.19 9.66 -1.87
C ARG A 92 -9.80 8.19 -1.63
N LEU A 93 -8.52 7.86 -1.76
CA LEU A 93 -8.00 6.50 -1.59
C LEU A 93 -7.69 6.17 -0.13
N ILE A 94 -7.64 7.18 0.73
CA ILE A 94 -7.40 7.05 2.16
C ILE A 94 -8.36 7.92 2.95
N THR A 95 -8.50 7.61 4.24
CA THR A 95 -9.18 8.45 5.23
C THR A 95 -8.24 8.66 6.40
N ARG A 96 -7.98 9.92 6.76
CA ARG A 96 -7.29 10.23 8.01
C ARG A 96 -8.27 10.03 9.17
N ARG A 97 -7.86 9.29 10.20
CA ARG A 97 -8.58 9.28 11.46
C ARG A 97 -8.55 10.70 12.04
N PRO A 98 -9.69 11.29 12.43
CA PRO A 98 -9.66 12.54 13.16
C PRO A 98 -8.81 12.31 14.42
N ALA A 99 -7.88 13.23 14.71
CA ALA A 99 -7.33 13.27 16.05
C ALA A 99 -8.55 13.36 16.98
N GLU A 100 -8.69 12.45 17.93
CA GLU A 100 -9.74 12.58 18.94
C GLU A 100 -9.44 13.88 19.67
N SER A 101 -10.05 14.96 19.19
CA SER A 101 -10.21 16.19 19.92
C SER A 101 -10.91 15.74 21.18
N LYS A 102 -10.20 15.80 22.30
CA LYS A 102 -10.84 15.73 23.61
C LYS A 102 -11.89 16.84 23.59
N GLU A 103 -13.14 16.48 23.38
CA GLU A 103 -14.27 17.36 23.63
C GLU A 103 -14.23 17.62 25.14
N ASP A 104 -13.95 18.88 25.50
CA ASP A 104 -14.08 19.45 26.83
C ASP A 104 -15.54 19.42 27.31
#